data_AF-A0A2K3DWF7-F1
#
_entry.id   AF-A0A2K3DWF7-F1
#
_cell.length_a   1.000
_cell.length_b   1.000
_cell.length_c   1.000
_cell.angle_alpha   90.00
_cell.angle_beta   90.00
_cell.angle_gamma   90.00
#
_symmetry.space_group_name_H-M   'P 1'
#
loop_
_entity.id
_entity.type
_entity.pdbx_description
1 polymer ?
#
loop_
_entity_poly.entity_id
_entity_poly.type
_entity_poly.pdbx_seq_one_letter_code
_entity_poly.pdbx_strand_id
1 'polypeptide(L)'
;MKPSLAKASTADRENSTLRQQCNALSEQLGRVLLSVPAIGRLLANTTTISSEDLLLTTEEVQEAALRTIWLAHYYALARDLGVLPELAVAQAERWGSTAPPEEVLHRCAADVARRLREYTQGADARAGLWCFGMT
;
A
#
# COMPACT_ATOMS: atom_id res chain seq x y z
N MET A 1 -15.15 53.07 -45.77
CA MET A 1 -14.49 51.74 -45.77
C MET A 1 -13.28 51.75 -44.84
N LYS A 2 -13.48 51.79 -43.51
CA LYS A 2 -12.42 51.79 -42.49
C LYS A 2 -12.61 50.85 -41.27
N PRO A 3 -13.56 49.88 -41.22
CA PRO A 3 -13.70 49.03 -40.03
C PRO A 3 -12.66 47.88 -39.95
N SER A 4 -11.90 47.58 -41.01
CA SER A 4 -10.98 46.42 -41.05
C SER A 4 -9.68 46.64 -40.27
N LEU A 5 -9.09 47.84 -40.32
CA LEU A 5 -7.85 48.18 -39.60
C LEU A 5 -8.03 48.17 -38.07
N ALA A 6 -9.19 48.63 -37.59
CA ALA A 6 -9.52 48.60 -36.17
C ALA A 6 -9.73 47.16 -35.66
N LYS A 7 -10.33 46.29 -36.47
CA LYS A 7 -10.50 44.86 -36.16
C LYS A 7 -9.17 44.09 -36.16
N ALA A 8 -8.27 44.39 -37.09
CA ALA A 8 -6.93 43.78 -37.10
C ALA A 8 -6.12 44.19 -35.86
N SER A 9 -6.12 45.48 -35.50
CA SER A 9 -5.38 45.98 -34.34
C SER A 9 -5.95 45.50 -32.99
N THR A 10 -7.25 45.21 -32.92
CA THR A 10 -7.87 44.63 -31.71
C THR A 10 -7.58 43.13 -31.62
N ALA A 11 -7.68 42.40 -32.72
CA ALA A 11 -7.30 40.99 -32.79
C ALA A 11 -5.81 40.77 -32.44
N ASP A 12 -4.90 41.65 -32.86
CA ASP A 12 -3.48 41.57 -32.52
C ASP A 12 -3.23 41.80 -31.02
N ARG A 13 -3.98 42.70 -30.38
CA ARG A 13 -3.94 42.93 -28.93
C ARG A 13 -4.50 41.74 -28.15
N GLU A 14 -5.57 41.14 -28.64
CA GLU A 14 -6.16 39.95 -28.03
C GLU A 14 -5.19 38.75 -28.16
N ASN A 15 -4.55 38.58 -29.32
CA ASN A 15 -3.57 37.52 -29.52
C ASN A 15 -2.34 37.69 -28.62
N SER A 16 -1.83 38.92 -28.46
CA SER A 16 -0.72 39.18 -27.53
C SER A 16 -1.12 38.95 -26.07
N THR A 17 -2.35 39.31 -25.70
CA THR A 17 -2.91 39.08 -24.37
C THR A 17 -3.06 37.58 -24.08
N LEU A 18 -3.62 36.82 -25.01
CA LEU A 18 -3.78 35.36 -24.88
C LEU A 18 -2.43 34.65 -24.79
N ARG A 19 -1.42 35.07 -25.58
CA ARG A 19 -0.05 34.53 -25.47
C ARG A 19 0.56 34.80 -24.10
N GLN A 20 0.37 36.01 -23.57
CA GLN A 20 0.84 36.36 -22.24
C GLN A 20 0.16 35.51 -21.15
N GLN A 21 -1.15 35.27 -21.28
CA GLN A 21 -1.90 34.40 -20.37
C GLN A 21 -1.44 32.93 -20.47
N CYS A 22 -1.26 32.39 -21.67
CA CYS A 22 -0.73 31.03 -21.87
C CYS A 22 0.68 30.87 -21.26
N ASN A 23 1.55 31.88 -21.42
CA ASN A 23 2.88 31.87 -20.82
C ASN A 23 2.82 31.94 -19.29
N ALA A 24 1.96 32.79 -18.74
CA ALA A 24 1.76 32.90 -17.30
C ALA A 24 1.19 31.61 -16.68
N LEU A 25 0.22 30.97 -17.36
CA LEU A 25 -0.33 29.67 -16.96
C LEU A 25 0.73 28.57 -17.05
N SER A 26 1.56 28.56 -18.09
CA SER A 26 2.66 27.60 -18.23
C SER A 26 3.68 27.75 -17.09
N GLU A 27 4.01 28.99 -16.71
CA GLU A 27 4.92 29.27 -15.60
C GLU A 27 4.29 28.88 -14.24
N GLN A 28 2.99 29.12 -14.06
CA GLN A 28 2.24 28.65 -12.88
C GLN A 28 2.19 27.11 -12.81
N LEU A 29 1.92 26.44 -13.91
CA LEU A 29 1.97 24.97 -14.00
C LEU A 29 3.37 24.45 -13.69
N GLY A 30 4.42 25.09 -14.19
CA GLY A 30 5.81 24.77 -13.86
C GLY A 30 6.09 24.91 -12.36
N ARG A 31 5.62 26.00 -11.73
CA ARG A 31 5.73 26.21 -10.28
C ARG A 31 5.00 25.13 -9.46
N VAL A 32 3.78 24.76 -9.87
CA VAL A 32 3.01 23.68 -9.23
C VAL A 32 3.69 22.33 -9.43
N LEU A 33 4.17 22.04 -10.64
CA LEU A 33 4.85 20.77 -10.93
C LEU A 33 6.15 20.62 -10.15
N LEU A 34 6.89 21.71 -9.92
CA LEU A 34 8.09 21.74 -9.08
C LEU A 34 7.76 21.63 -7.57
N SER A 35 6.58 22.07 -7.14
CA SER A 35 6.14 21.94 -5.74
C SER A 35 5.54 20.57 -5.42
N VAL A 36 4.97 19.85 -6.40
CA VAL A 36 4.42 18.49 -6.24
C VAL A 36 5.42 17.52 -5.59
N PRO A 37 6.71 17.44 -6.00
CA PRO A 37 7.71 16.61 -5.31
C PRO A 37 7.98 17.04 -3.87
N ALA A 38 7.94 18.35 -3.57
CA ALA A 38 8.11 18.84 -2.21
C ALA A 38 6.90 18.49 -1.33
N ILE A 39 5.68 18.64 -1.86
CA ILE A 39 4.44 18.18 -1.24
C ILE A 39 4.48 16.66 -1.05
N GLY A 40 4.97 15.91 -2.04
CA GLY A 40 5.17 14.46 -1.95
C GLY A 40 6.16 14.06 -0.86
N ARG A 41 7.26 14.79 -0.69
CA ARG A 41 8.22 14.59 0.41
C ARG A 41 7.68 15.01 1.77
N LEU A 42 6.86 16.05 1.83
CA LEU A 42 6.17 16.48 3.06
C LEU A 42 5.05 15.50 3.43
N LEU A 43 4.33 14.95 2.46
CA LEU A 43 3.38 13.87 2.74
C LEU A 43 4.12 12.62 3.16
N ALA A 44 5.23 12.29 2.49
CA ALA A 44 6.11 11.19 2.90
C ALA A 44 6.65 11.41 4.31
N ASN A 45 6.95 12.65 4.74
CA ASN A 45 7.48 12.94 6.06
C ASN A 45 6.44 13.07 7.19
N THR A 46 5.18 13.39 6.86
CA THR A 46 4.08 13.29 7.82
C THR A 46 3.55 11.87 7.91
N THR A 47 3.70 11.10 6.83
CA THR A 47 3.59 9.64 6.84
C THR A 47 4.89 8.94 7.25
N THR A 48 5.98 9.67 7.56
CA THR A 48 7.15 9.13 8.27
C THR A 48 6.94 9.20 9.78
N ILE A 49 5.86 8.61 10.27
CA ILE A 49 6.11 7.48 11.16
C ILE A 49 6.46 6.39 10.18
N SER A 50 7.76 6.29 9.90
CA SER A 50 8.26 5.52 8.79
C SER A 50 7.78 4.09 8.99
N SER A 51 7.26 3.46 7.94
CA SER A 51 7.01 2.03 7.98
C SER A 51 8.28 1.26 8.32
N GLU A 52 9.47 1.87 8.34
CA GLU A 52 10.79 1.36 8.78
C GLU A 52 11.15 1.63 10.24
N ASP A 53 10.53 2.63 10.88
CA ASP A 53 10.51 2.76 12.34
C ASP A 53 9.43 1.82 12.96
N LEU A 54 8.69 1.14 12.08
CA LEU A 54 7.59 0.18 12.29
C LEU A 54 7.66 -0.97 11.25
N LEU A 55 8.86 -1.35 10.77
CA LEU A 55 8.99 -2.33 9.67
C LEU A 55 8.83 -3.72 10.24
N LEU A 56 7.57 -4.19 10.24
CA LEU A 56 7.33 -5.62 10.19
C LEU A 56 7.98 -6.12 8.90
N THR A 57 8.97 -7.00 9.05
CA THR A 57 9.51 -7.81 7.96
C THR A 57 8.36 -8.48 7.20
N THR A 58 8.60 -8.89 5.95
CA THR A 58 7.58 -9.64 5.18
C THR A 58 7.06 -10.85 5.95
N GLU A 59 7.91 -11.47 6.77
CA GLU A 59 7.52 -12.56 7.66
C GLU A 59 6.59 -12.08 8.78
N GLU A 60 6.92 -11.01 9.49
CA GLU A 60 6.07 -10.45 10.54
C GLU A 60 4.72 -9.95 10.01
N VAL A 61 4.67 -9.42 8.78
CA VAL A 61 3.41 -9.07 8.10
C VAL A 61 2.57 -10.31 7.80
N GLN A 62 3.20 -11.38 7.28
CA GLN A 62 2.52 -12.66 7.00
C GLN A 62 1.98 -13.28 8.29
N GLU A 63 2.76 -13.24 9.36
CA GLU A 63 2.40 -13.81 10.64
C GLU A 63 1.29 -13.00 11.33
N ALA A 64 1.36 -11.66 11.28
CA ALA A 64 0.30 -10.78 11.76
C ALA A 64 -1.01 -10.99 10.98
N ALA A 65 -0.93 -11.12 9.65
CA ALA A 65 -2.08 -11.43 8.79
C ALA A 65 -2.74 -12.77 9.19
N LEU A 66 -1.94 -13.81 9.39
CA LEU A 66 -2.42 -15.15 9.77
C LEU A 66 -3.09 -15.13 11.15
N ARG A 67 -2.47 -14.47 12.14
CA ARG A 67 -3.04 -14.34 13.49
C ARG A 67 -4.36 -13.57 13.49
N THR A 68 -4.43 -12.48 12.73
CA THR A 68 -5.60 -11.60 12.65
C THR A 68 -6.80 -12.34 12.06
N ILE A 69 -6.60 -13.09 10.98
CA ILE A 69 -7.71 -13.82 10.34
C ILE A 69 -8.16 -15.04 11.16
N TRP A 70 -7.23 -15.69 11.87
CA TRP A 70 -7.58 -16.74 12.83
C TRP A 70 -8.43 -16.19 13.98
N LEU A 71 -8.08 -15.02 14.53
CA LEU A 71 -8.89 -14.35 15.55
C LEU A 71 -10.29 -14.01 15.02
N ALA A 72 -10.40 -13.46 13.82
CA ALA A 72 -11.69 -13.18 13.19
C ALA A 72 -12.55 -14.45 13.08
N HIS A 73 -11.95 -15.57 12.65
CA HIS A 73 -12.63 -16.86 12.55
C HIS A 73 -13.09 -17.40 13.90
N TYR A 74 -12.24 -17.38 14.92
CA TYR A 74 -12.61 -17.87 16.26
C TYR A 74 -13.69 -17.03 16.93
N TYR A 75 -13.67 -15.70 16.76
CA TYR A 75 -14.73 -14.84 17.29
C TYR A 75 -16.05 -15.03 16.53
N ALA A 76 -16.02 -15.25 15.21
CA ALA A 76 -17.21 -15.63 14.45
C ALA A 76 -17.78 -16.97 14.94
N LEU A 77 -16.92 -17.96 15.18
CA LEU A 77 -17.34 -19.25 15.75
C LEU A 77 -17.90 -19.10 17.18
N ALA A 78 -17.26 -18.28 18.02
CA ALA A 78 -17.75 -18.01 19.38
C ALA A 78 -19.13 -17.33 19.37
N ARG A 79 -19.38 -16.42 18.42
CA ARG A 79 -20.70 -15.84 18.18
C ARG A 79 -21.71 -16.92 17.82
N ASP A 80 -21.38 -17.77 16.85
CA ASP A 80 -22.29 -18.80 16.35
C ASP A 80 -22.61 -19.88 17.40
N LEU A 81 -21.65 -20.16 18.30
CA LEU A 81 -21.81 -21.06 19.43
C LEU A 81 -22.43 -20.39 20.68
N GLY A 82 -22.70 -19.08 20.65
CA GLY A 82 -23.26 -18.33 21.77
C GLY A 82 -22.33 -18.15 22.97
N VAL A 83 -21.02 -18.26 22.77
CA VAL A 83 -20.00 -18.07 23.82
C VAL A 83 -19.68 -16.58 23.94
N LEU A 84 -20.02 -15.96 25.07
CA LEU A 84 -19.84 -14.52 25.33
C LEU A 84 -20.35 -13.66 24.15
N PRO A 85 -21.64 -13.77 23.78
CA PRO A 85 -22.16 -13.31 22.49
C PRO A 85 -21.94 -11.81 22.24
N GLU A 86 -22.13 -10.96 23.24
CA GLU A 86 -21.91 -9.50 23.12
C GLU A 86 -20.44 -9.16 22.79
N LEU A 87 -19.50 -9.87 23.41
CA LEU A 87 -18.07 -9.70 23.13
C LEU A 87 -17.71 -10.32 21.77
N ALA A 88 -18.23 -11.50 21.47
CA ALA A 88 -17.93 -12.24 20.26
C ALA A 88 -18.41 -11.49 19.00
N VAL A 89 -19.61 -10.90 19.03
CA VAL A 89 -20.12 -10.05 17.93
C VAL A 89 -19.21 -8.85 17.71
N ALA A 90 -18.93 -8.07 18.75
CA ALA A 90 -18.11 -6.86 18.65
C ALA A 90 -16.68 -7.16 18.18
N GLN A 91 -16.09 -8.27 18.64
CA GLN A 91 -14.76 -8.69 18.22
C GLN A 91 -14.76 -9.27 16.80
N ALA A 92 -15.75 -10.09 16.42
CA ALA A 92 -15.85 -10.65 15.07
C ALA A 92 -15.93 -9.55 14.00
N GLU A 93 -16.72 -8.50 14.25
CA GLU A 93 -16.80 -7.34 13.35
C GLU A 93 -15.48 -6.57 13.29
N ARG A 94 -14.86 -6.30 14.45
CA ARG A 94 -13.57 -5.59 14.53
C ARG A 94 -12.45 -6.34 13.80
N TRP A 95 -12.28 -7.63 14.11
CA TRP A 95 -11.21 -8.45 13.54
C TRP A 95 -11.49 -8.79 12.08
N GLY A 96 -12.76 -8.96 11.69
CA GLY A 96 -13.16 -9.11 10.30
C GLY A 96 -12.85 -7.87 9.45
N SER A 97 -13.08 -6.67 9.99
CA SER A 97 -12.71 -5.41 9.30
C SER A 97 -11.21 -5.15 9.25
N THR A 98 -10.44 -5.74 10.18
CA THR A 98 -8.98 -5.59 10.26
C THR A 98 -8.26 -6.69 9.47
N ALA A 99 -8.95 -7.80 9.18
CA ALA A 99 -8.38 -8.91 8.45
C ALA A 99 -8.04 -8.49 7.01
N PRO A 100 -6.86 -8.87 6.50
CA PRO A 100 -6.50 -8.62 5.12
C PRO A 100 -7.41 -9.42 4.17
N PRO A 101 -7.58 -8.97 2.91
CA PRO A 101 -8.35 -9.69 1.91
C PRO A 101 -7.90 -11.14 1.72
N GLU A 102 -8.82 -12.01 1.33
CA GLU A 102 -8.59 -13.46 1.20
C GLU A 102 -7.43 -13.80 0.23
N GLU A 103 -7.24 -12.99 -0.81
CA GLU A 103 -6.13 -13.15 -1.76
C GLU A 103 -4.76 -12.88 -1.13
N VAL A 104 -4.70 -11.95 -0.18
CA VAL A 104 -3.48 -11.67 0.59
C VAL A 104 -3.17 -12.86 1.49
N LEU A 105 -4.18 -13.40 2.17
CA LEU A 105 -4.03 -14.60 3.00
C LEU A 105 -3.49 -15.79 2.19
N HIS A 106 -4.06 -16.09 1.03
CA HIS A 106 -3.62 -17.20 0.18
C HIS A 106 -2.15 -17.05 -0.23
N ARG A 107 -1.71 -15.83 -0.54
CA ARG A 107 -0.31 -15.52 -0.86
C ARG A 107 0.59 -15.75 0.35
N CYS A 108 0.21 -15.24 1.52
CA CYS A 108 0.95 -15.44 2.77
C CYS A 108 1.07 -16.93 3.12
N ALA A 109 -0.03 -17.69 3.01
CA ALA A 109 -0.06 -19.12 3.29
C ALA A 109 0.84 -19.92 2.33
N ALA A 110 0.82 -19.58 1.03
CA ALA A 110 1.66 -20.22 0.03
C ALA A 110 3.16 -19.97 0.30
N ASP A 111 3.52 -18.76 0.72
CA ASP A 111 4.90 -18.41 1.08
C ASP A 111 5.37 -19.15 2.33
N VAL A 112 4.54 -19.21 3.38
CA VAL A 112 4.84 -19.98 4.59
C VAL A 112 5.04 -21.46 4.25
N ALA A 113 4.15 -22.05 3.43
CA ALA A 113 4.26 -23.44 3.01
C ALA A 113 5.53 -23.71 2.18
N ARG A 114 5.93 -22.76 1.32
CA ARG A 114 7.18 -22.86 0.55
C ARG A 114 8.40 -22.85 1.48
N ARG A 115 8.47 -21.94 2.45
CA ARG A 115 9.58 -21.86 3.40
C ARG A 115 9.71 -23.11 4.28
N LEU A 116 8.58 -23.67 4.72
CA LEU A 116 8.59 -24.93 5.48
C LEU A 116 9.15 -26.10 4.66
N ARG A 117 8.86 -26.16 3.36
CA ARG A 117 9.47 -27.15 2.45
C ARG A 117 10.98 -26.95 2.32
N GLU A 118 11.43 -25.71 2.15
CA GLU A 118 12.87 -25.41 2.07
C GLU A 118 13.61 -25.77 3.36
N TYR A 119 13.01 -25.48 4.53
CA TYR A 119 13.57 -25.84 5.84
C TYR A 119 13.66 -27.35 6.03
N THR A 120 12.59 -28.08 5.73
CA THR A 120 12.56 -29.55 5.86
C THR A 120 13.55 -30.22 4.91
N GLN A 121 13.62 -29.77 3.66
CA GLN A 121 14.56 -30.29 2.68
C GLN A 121 16.03 -29.96 3.01
N GLY A 122 16.30 -28.79 3.58
CA GLY A 122 17.62 -28.43 4.12
C GLY A 122 17.99 -29.19 5.39
N ALA A 123 17.02 -29.50 6.25
CA ALA A 123 17.22 -30.33 7.44
C ALA A 123 17.58 -31.77 7.05
N ASP A 124 16.89 -32.34 6.06
CA ASP A 124 17.19 -33.68 5.52
C ASP A 124 18.57 -33.72 4.85
N ALA A 125 18.95 -32.69 4.09
CA ALA A 125 20.27 -32.58 3.49
C ALA A 125 21.40 -32.50 4.53
N ARG A 126 21.17 -31.76 5.64
CA ARG A 126 22.12 -31.72 6.75
C ARG A 126 22.17 -33.04 7.51
N ALA A 127 21.05 -33.71 7.73
CA ALA A 127 21.01 -35.04 8.34
C ALA A 127 21.81 -36.07 7.52
N GLY A 128 21.75 -36.00 6.19
CA GLY A 128 22.57 -36.84 5.29
C GLY A 128 24.08 -36.58 5.36
N LEU A 129 24.51 -35.36 5.71
CA LEU A 129 25.92 -35.00 5.89
C LEU A 129 26.53 -35.57 7.18
N TRP A 130 25.74 -35.77 8.24
CA TRP A 130 26.22 -36.44 9.46
C TRP A 130 26.42 -37.95 9.27
N CYS A 131 25.69 -38.58 8.34
CA CYS A 131 25.85 -40.00 8.04
C CYS A 131 27.14 -40.34 7.26
N PHE A 132 27.77 -39.37 6.59
CA PHE A 132 29.02 -39.57 5.83
C PHE A 132 30.30 -39.32 6.64
N GLY A 133 30.20 -38.93 7.91
CA GLY A 133 31.35 -38.63 8.79
C GLY A 133 31.67 -39.69 9.86
N MET A 134 30.97 -40.82 9.87
CA MET A 134 31.19 -41.94 10.80
C MET A 134 31.41 -43.26 10.04
N THR A 135 32.43 -43.32 9.20
CA THR A 135 33.06 -44.55 8.69
C THR A 135 34.52 -44.28 8.45
#